data_AF-M5EP38-F1
#
_entry.id   AF-M5EP38-F1
#
_cell.length_a   1.000
_cell.length_b   1.000
_cell.length_c   1.000
_cell.angle_alpha   90.00
_cell.angle_beta   90.00
_cell.angle_gamma   90.00
#
_symmetry.space_group_name_H-M   'P 1'
#
loop_
_entity.id
_entity.type
_entity.pdbx_description
1 polymer ?
#
loop_
_entity_poly.entity_id
_entity_poly.type
_entity_poly.pdbx_seq_one_letter_code
_entity_poly.pdbx_strand_id
1 'polypeptide(L)' 'MLDILPSVRARGVLVPLLVRPNIEPDSFEIVAGRRRYLAAKSLADERGEGDALPCAVMEDGDDADALEAW' A
#
# COMPACT_ATOMS: atom_id res chain seq x y z
N MET A 1 12.65 -11.18 -5.69
CA MET A 1 11.61 -12.11 -5.21
C MET A 1 10.87 -11.43 -4.04
N LEU A 2 9.56 -11.21 -4.14
CA LEU A 2 8.77 -10.57 -3.07
C LEU A 2 8.54 -11.56 -1.91
N ASP A 3 9.39 -11.50 -0.90
CA ASP A 3 9.37 -12.36 0.30
C ASP A 3 7.99 -12.44 1.00
N ILE A 4 7.17 -11.39 0.90
CA ILE A 4 5.87 -11.33 1.57
C ILE A 4 4.71 -11.96 0.77
N LEU A 5 4.90 -12.33 -0.50
CA LEU A 5 3.85 -12.91 -1.36
C LEU A 5 3.09 -14.09 -0.71
N PRO A 6 3.75 -15.11 -0.14
CA PRO A 6 3.04 -16.23 0.48
C PRO A 6 2.14 -15.77 1.64
N SER A 7 2.60 -14.80 2.44
CA SER A 7 1.77 -14.22 3.49
C SER A 7 0.59 -13.43 2.91
N VAL A 8 0.82 -12.53 1.95
CA VAL A 8 -0.25 -11.72 1.37
C VAL A 8 -1.28 -12.58 0.63
N ARG A 9 -0.86 -13.66 -0.04
CA ARG A 9 -1.77 -14.60 -0.70
C ARG A 9 -2.65 -15.36 0.30
N ALA A 10 -2.13 -15.69 1.48
CA ALA A 10 -2.84 -16.48 2.47
C ALA A 10 -3.87 -15.67 3.28
N ARG A 11 -3.56 -14.41 3.61
CA ARG A 11 -4.34 -13.60 4.56
C ARG A 11 -4.58 -12.15 4.13
N GLY A 12 -4.20 -11.78 2.91
CA GLY A 12 -4.24 -10.40 2.44
C GLY A 12 -3.15 -9.53 3.07
N VAL A 13 -3.24 -8.23 2.80
CA VAL A 13 -2.38 -7.22 3.42
C VAL A 13 -2.97 -6.86 4.78
N LEU A 14 -2.28 -7.20 5.86
CA LEU A 14 -2.76 -6.94 7.23
C LEU A 14 -2.42 -5.54 7.75
N VAL A 15 -1.27 -5.00 7.33
CA VAL A 15 -0.81 -3.66 7.73
C VAL A 15 -1.23 -2.68 6.64
N PRO A 16 -1.94 -1.59 6.95
CA PRO A 16 -2.44 -0.65 5.95
C PRO A 16 -1.30 0.03 5.17
N LEU A 17 -1.53 0.26 3.89
CA LEU A 17 -0.68 1.14 3.07
C LEU A 17 -0.88 2.57 3.54
N LEU A 18 0.22 3.32 3.68
CA LEU A 18 0.13 4.75 3.92
C LEU A 18 0.07 5.44 2.56
N VAL A 19 -0.99 6.19 2.33
CA VAL A 19 -1.22 6.88 1.06
C VAL A 19 -1.53 8.35 1.31
N ARG A 20 -1.33 9.18 0.29
CA ARG A 20 -1.76 10.57 0.30
C ARG A 20 -2.56 10.88 -0.96
N PRO A 21 -3.53 11.82 -0.91
CA PRO A 21 -4.23 12.25 -2.10
C PRO A 21 -3.25 12.85 -3.11
N ASN A 22 -3.47 12.57 -4.39
CA ASN A 22 -2.72 13.19 -5.48
C ASN A 22 -3.52 14.37 -6.08
N ILE A 23 -2.90 15.11 -7.00
CA ILE A 23 -3.52 16.21 -7.76
C ILE A 23 -4.70 15.68 -8.61
N GLU A 24 -4.63 14.41 -9.03
CA GLU A 24 -5.72 13.75 -9.75
C GLU A 24 -6.82 13.25 -8.80
N PRO A 25 -8.10 13.52 -9.10
CA PRO A 25 -9.21 12.98 -8.34
C PRO A 25 -9.19 11.44 -8.36
N ASP A 26 -9.63 10.85 -7.25
CA ASP A 26 -9.68 9.38 -7.06
C ASP A 26 -8.32 8.67 -7.18
N SER A 27 -7.22 9.42 -7.16
CA SER A 27 -5.86 8.88 -7.24
C SER A 27 -5.09 9.16 -5.95
N PHE A 28 -4.37 8.14 -5.50
CA PHE A 28 -3.56 8.19 -4.30
C PHE A 28 -2.12 7.79 -4.59
N GLU A 29 -1.19 8.47 -3.96
CA GLU A 29 0.22 8.10 -3.98
C GLU A 29 0.57 7.27 -2.74
N ILE A 30 1.35 6.21 -2.93
CA ILE A 30 1.82 5.36 -1.81
C ILE A 30 3.03 6.02 -1.16
N VAL A 31 2.87 6.47 0.07
CA VAL A 31 3.93 7.01 0.93
C VAL A 31 4.73 5.88 1.56
N ALA A 32 4.05 4.86 2.09
CA ALA A 32 4.71 3.70 2.72
C ALA A 32 3.99 2.37 2.42
N GLY A 33 4.76 1.28 2.42
CA GLY A 33 4.23 -0.07 2.17
C GLY A 33 4.33 -0.56 0.72
N ARG A 34 5.18 0.06 -0.12
CA ARG A 34 5.40 -0.33 -1.53
C ARG A 34 5.54 -1.83 -1.77
N ARG A 35 6.27 -2.56 -0.90
CA ARG A 35 6.42 -4.02 -1.03
C ARG A 35 5.06 -4.74 -0.95
N ARG A 36 4.20 -4.36 0.00
CA ARG A 36 2.85 -4.91 0.20
C ARG A 36 1.97 -4.64 -1.01
N TYR A 37 2.03 -3.41 -1.53
CA TYR A 37 1.34 -3.06 -2.77
C TYR A 37 1.81 -3.91 -3.95
N LEU A 38 3.11 -4.07 -4.16
CA LEU A 38 3.62 -4.88 -5.28
C LEU A 38 3.25 -6.36 -5.15
N ALA A 39 3.24 -6.93 -3.94
CA ALA A 39 2.76 -8.29 -3.71
C ALA A 39 1.26 -8.42 -4.06
N ALA A 40 0.44 -7.50 -3.59
CA ALA A 40 -0.99 -7.49 -3.91
C ALA A 40 -1.25 -7.28 -5.41
N LYS A 41 -0.51 -6.37 -6.05
CA LYS A 41 -0.58 -6.11 -7.49
C LYS A 41 -0.20 -7.33 -8.30
N SER A 42 0.87 -8.05 -7.93
CA SER A 42 1.24 -9.31 -8.59
C SER A 42 0.13 -10.35 -8.47
N LEU A 43 -0.50 -10.47 -7.30
CA LEU A 43 -1.60 -11.41 -7.10
C LEU A 43 -2.85 -11.00 -7.90
N ALA A 44 -3.12 -9.70 -8.00
CA ALA A 44 -4.22 -9.17 -8.80
C ALA A 44 -3.99 -9.42 -10.30
N ASP A 45 -2.76 -9.24 -10.78
CA ASP A 45 -2.34 -9.54 -12.15
C ASP A 45 -2.48 -11.04 -12.46
N GLU A 46 -2.06 -11.92 -11.54
CA GLU A 46 -2.23 -13.38 -11.67
C GLU A 46 -3.71 -13.81 -11.69
N ARG A 47 -4.58 -13.15 -10.92
CA ARG A 47 -6.00 -13.52 -10.76
C ARG A 47 -6.93 -12.81 -11.73
N GLY A 48 -6.48 -11.72 -12.35
CA GLY A 48 -7.30 -10.80 -13.13
C GLY A 48 -8.22 -9.91 -12.29
N GLU A 49 -8.18 -10.02 -10.95
CA GLU A 49 -9.01 -9.25 -10.03
C GLU A 49 -8.22 -8.88 -8.77
N GLY A 50 -8.36 -7.62 -8.35
CA GLY A 50 -7.66 -7.05 -7.19
C GLY A 50 -8.54 -7.00 -5.95
N ASP A 51 -7.97 -7.39 -4.81
CA ASP A 51 -8.63 -7.27 -3.51
C ASP A 51 -8.49 -5.84 -2.95
N ALA A 52 -9.45 -5.43 -2.13
CA ALA A 52 -9.41 -4.11 -1.51
C ALA A 52 -8.26 -4.06 -0.50
N LEU A 53 -7.36 -3.10 -0.68
CA LEU A 53 -6.23 -2.92 0.23
C LEU A 53 -6.61 -1.98 1.37
N PRO A 54 -6.28 -2.33 2.63
CA PRO A 54 -6.41 -1.38 3.72
C PRO A 54 -5.45 -0.22 3.49
N CYS A 55 -5.99 0.99 3.42
CA CYS A 55 -5.25 2.23 3.19
C CYS A 55 -5.52 3.20 4.33
N ALA A 56 -4.46 3.78 4.89
CA ALA A 56 -4.52 4.93 5.77
C ALA A 56 -4.13 6.16 4.94
N VAL A 57 -5.01 7.17 4.89
CA VAL A 57 -4.78 8.41 4.15
C VAL A 57 -4.10 9.40 5.10
N MET A 58 -2.92 9.91 4.72
CA MET A 58 -2.31 11.05 5.40
C MET A 58 -3.11 12.31 5.05
N GLU A 59 -3.58 13.01 6.07
CA GLU A 59 -4.20 14.32 5.93
C GLU A 59 -3.10 15.40 5.82
N ASP A 60 -3.36 16.50 5.10
CA ASP A 60 -2.43 17.63 4.96
C ASP A 60 -2.25 18.31 6.32
N GLY A 61 -1.36 17.76 7.15
CA GLY A 61 -1.20 18.17 8.54
C GLY A 61 -0.67 17.08 9.48
N ASP A 62 -0.70 15.80 9.09
CA ASP A 62 -0.06 14.73 9.84
C ASP A 62 1.39 14.57 9.37
N ASP A 63 2.27 15.32 10.03
CA ASP A 63 3.72 15.18 10.05
C ASP A 63 4.42 15.12 8.69
N ALA A 64 4.67 16.32 8.14
CA ALA A 64 5.91 16.60 7.42
C ALA A 64 7.15 16.61 8.36
N ASP A 65 7.03 16.05 9.57
CA ASP A 65 8.18 15.69 10.40
C ASP A 65 8.71 14.35 9.90
N ALA A 66 9.52 14.46 8.84
CA ALA A 66 10.44 13.42 8.46
C ALA A 66 11.44 13.20 9.61
N LEU A 67 11.09 12.33 10.58
CA LEU A 67 12.03 11.92 11.61
C LEU A 67 12.23 10.40 11.61
N GLU A 68 13.39 10.06 11.04
CA GLU A 68 14.36 9.07 11.51
C GLU A 68 13.99 7.58 11.47
N ALA A 69 14.76 6.86 10.64
CA ALA A 69 15.33 5.54 10.87
C ALA A 69 14.43 4.46 11.53
N TRP A 70 14.06 3.43 10.75
CA TRP A 70 14.45 2.01 10.89
C TRP A 70 13.75 1.10 9.86
#